data_AF-A0A2E1AL41-F1
#
_entry.id   AF-A0A2E1AL41-F1
#
_cell.length_a   1.000
_cell.length_b   1.000
_cell.length_c   1.000
_cell.angle_alpha   90.00
_cell.angle_beta   90.00
_cell.angle_gamma   90.00
#
_symmetry.space_group_name_H-M   'P 1'
#
loop_
_entity.id
_entity.type
_entity.pdbx_description
1 polymer ?
#
loop_
_entity_poly.entity_id
_entity_poly.type
_entity_poly.pdbx_seq_one_letter_code
_entity_poly.pdbx_strand_id
1 'polypeptide(L)'
;MKARSLGLVLSLVLALIVSSVAQAQDIDTCFGLSEADCEVLTSASGQALMIAENFTMDYGLDVNITGIPDGDVIFSHSGVGPVALDPMADFPLSLNLMTQNSFDIAGDADEGPVPFAIYEGTLYMQIEDQWVGMNLIEMMEDPEFAAQFEGLTDPEAMAEELSGQMPEIDDATAEQLAGLLSIDGFLSQVRNGDTFEFTADIGALLSAPEFNEAITELAAVDESGMAMGMGMMLPMVLENGVIQVNQRVNESLGALDRFEVYVDATINGALLDPELEEPIVIDINFWVELSALNDSPVTFDVPAEVEMLDPEDANFDF
;
A
#
# COMPACT_ATOMS: atom_id res chain seq x y z
N MET A 1 16.74 -14.40 3.58
CA MET A 1 15.95 -13.31 4.19
C MET A 1 15.91 -12.06 3.30
N LYS A 2 17.04 -11.49 2.87
CA LYS A 2 17.08 -10.27 2.01
C LYS A 2 16.20 -10.29 0.76
N ALA A 3 16.16 -11.40 0.02
CA ALA A 3 15.29 -11.52 -1.17
C ALA A 3 13.80 -11.71 -0.85
N ARG A 4 13.47 -12.29 0.33
CA ARG A 4 12.08 -12.53 0.76
C ARG A 4 11.40 -11.24 1.21
N SER A 5 12.11 -10.41 1.97
CA SER A 5 11.62 -9.09 2.38
C SER A 5 11.50 -8.14 1.19
N LEU A 6 12.45 -8.18 0.24
CA LEU A 6 12.39 -7.36 -0.97
C LEU A 6 11.18 -7.72 -1.86
N GLY A 7 10.89 -9.01 -2.03
CA GLY A 7 9.72 -9.47 -2.81
C GLY A 7 8.38 -9.04 -2.20
N LEU A 8 8.23 -9.15 -0.88
CA LEU A 8 7.02 -8.75 -0.16
C LEU A 8 6.84 -7.22 -0.13
N VAL A 9 7.94 -6.47 0.01
CA VAL A 9 7.92 -5.01 -0.10
C VAL A 9 7.56 -4.57 -1.51
N LEU A 10 8.13 -5.21 -2.53
CA LEU A 10 7.81 -4.91 -3.93
C LEU A 10 6.35 -5.23 -4.25
N SER A 11 5.80 -6.36 -3.78
CA SER A 11 4.39 -6.69 -3.98
C SER A 11 3.46 -5.73 -3.22
N LEU A 12 3.82 -5.34 -2.00
CA LEU A 12 3.08 -4.33 -1.24
C LEU A 12 3.11 -2.96 -1.92
N VAL A 13 4.28 -2.51 -2.39
CA VAL A 13 4.43 -1.24 -3.12
C VAL A 13 3.64 -1.29 -4.43
N LEU A 14 3.71 -2.39 -5.19
CA LEU A 14 2.90 -2.58 -6.41
C LEU A 14 1.40 -2.58 -6.10
N ALA A 15 0.95 -3.25 -5.05
CA ALA A 15 -0.45 -3.27 -4.64
C ALA A 15 -0.94 -1.90 -4.18
N LEU A 16 -0.11 -1.15 -3.45
CA LEU A 16 -0.41 0.23 -3.04
C LEU A 16 -0.46 1.18 -4.24
N ILE A 17 0.43 1.01 -5.22
CA ILE A 17 0.42 1.78 -6.46
C ILE A 17 -0.87 1.49 -7.24
N VAL A 18 -1.21 0.21 -7.47
CA VAL A 18 -2.40 -0.19 -8.24
C VAL A 18 -3.71 0.24 -7.55
N SER A 19 -3.80 0.08 -6.23
CA SER A 19 -5.00 0.47 -5.47
C SER A 19 -5.22 1.99 -5.46
N SER A 20 -4.15 2.79 -5.42
CA SER A 20 -4.27 4.26 -5.49
C SER A 20 -4.87 4.75 -6.81
N VAL A 21 -4.68 4.01 -7.92
CA VAL A 21 -5.25 4.33 -9.25
C VAL A 21 -6.70 3.84 -9.37
N ALA A 22 -7.05 2.72 -8.75
CA ALA A 22 -8.38 2.12 -8.83
C ALA A 22 -9.44 2.88 -7.99
N GLN A 23 -9.07 3.39 -6.80
CA GLN A 23 -10.03 4.03 -5.90
C GLN A 23 -10.50 5.43 -6.35
N ALA A 24 -9.92 5.99 -7.40
CA ALA A 24 -10.24 7.33 -7.85
C ALA A 24 -11.39 7.43 -8.89
N GLN A 25 -12.01 6.30 -9.26
CA GLN A 25 -12.87 6.26 -10.46
C GLN A 25 -14.38 6.26 -10.24
N ASP A 26 -14.92 5.92 -9.05
CA ASP A 26 -16.36 5.62 -8.99
C ASP A 26 -17.12 5.94 -7.68
N ILE A 27 -16.74 6.98 -6.93
CA ILE A 27 -17.56 7.41 -5.80
C ILE A 27 -17.77 8.93 -5.80
N ASP A 28 -19.03 9.34 -5.98
CA ASP A 28 -19.58 10.70 -5.87
C ASP A 28 -19.41 11.32 -4.46
N THR A 29 -18.61 10.69 -3.59
CA THR A 29 -18.29 11.13 -2.24
C THR A 29 -16.81 11.48 -2.18
N CYS A 30 -16.47 12.72 -2.55
CA CYS A 30 -15.17 13.31 -2.19
C CYS A 30 -15.06 13.59 -0.68
N PHE A 31 -15.60 12.69 0.17
CA PHE A 31 -15.54 12.70 1.63
C PHE A 31 -15.82 14.05 2.27
N GLY A 32 -16.79 14.81 1.75
CA GLY A 32 -17.15 16.13 2.27
C GLY A 32 -16.25 17.29 1.81
N LEU A 33 -15.38 17.10 0.83
CA LEU A 33 -14.73 18.20 0.11
C LEU A 33 -15.77 19.12 -0.56
N SER A 34 -15.37 20.37 -0.83
CA SER A 34 -16.20 21.26 -1.64
C SER A 34 -16.32 20.72 -3.08
N GLU A 35 -17.40 21.06 -3.78
CA GLU A 35 -17.62 20.62 -5.17
C GLU A 35 -16.44 21.01 -6.08
N ALA A 36 -15.87 22.20 -5.89
CA ALA A 36 -14.70 22.66 -6.64
C ALA A 36 -13.43 21.87 -6.31
N ASP A 37 -13.22 21.52 -5.04
CA ASP A 37 -12.07 20.73 -4.60
C ASP A 37 -12.17 19.29 -5.12
N CYS A 38 -13.37 18.73 -5.09
CA CYS A 38 -13.68 17.42 -5.65
C CYS A 38 -13.43 17.37 -7.17
N GLU A 39 -13.85 18.40 -7.92
CA GLU A 39 -13.59 18.50 -9.36
C GLU A 39 -12.09 18.55 -9.68
N VAL A 40 -11.31 19.31 -8.89
CA VAL A 40 -9.85 19.36 -9.04
C VAL A 40 -9.22 17.98 -8.81
N LEU A 41 -9.62 17.29 -7.73
CA LEU A 41 -9.04 15.99 -7.41
C LEU A 41 -9.42 14.91 -8.44
N THR A 42 -10.70 14.82 -8.80
CA THR A 42 -11.23 13.83 -9.76
C THR A 42 -10.69 14.05 -11.17
N SER A 43 -10.50 15.30 -11.59
CA SER A 43 -9.88 15.59 -12.89
C SER A 43 -8.40 15.20 -12.93
N ALA A 44 -7.66 15.39 -11.83
CA ALA A 44 -6.25 15.05 -11.72
C ALA A 44 -5.99 13.54 -11.61
N SER A 45 -6.89 12.80 -10.94
CA SER A 45 -6.73 11.36 -10.73
C SER A 45 -7.04 10.52 -11.98
N GLY A 46 -8.01 10.94 -12.80
CA GLY A 46 -8.48 10.13 -13.93
C GLY A 46 -7.68 10.27 -15.23
N GLN A 47 -7.00 11.40 -15.48
CA GLN A 47 -6.52 11.71 -16.83
C GLN A 47 -5.03 11.44 -17.06
N ALA A 48 -4.16 11.74 -16.09
CA ALA A 48 -2.73 11.81 -16.37
C ALA A 48 -2.05 10.44 -16.46
N LEU A 49 -2.36 9.51 -15.56
CA LEU A 49 -1.77 8.16 -15.59
C LEU A 49 -2.25 7.33 -16.79
N MET A 50 -3.49 7.57 -17.26
CA MET A 50 -4.03 6.87 -18.44
C MET A 50 -3.34 7.27 -19.75
N ILE A 51 -2.66 8.43 -19.78
CA ILE A 51 -1.95 8.92 -20.98
C ILE A 51 -0.43 8.98 -20.77
N ALA A 52 0.07 8.51 -19.62
CA ALA A 52 1.49 8.48 -19.35
C ALA A 52 2.14 7.31 -20.11
N GLU A 53 3.02 7.62 -21.06
CA GLU A 53 3.89 6.66 -21.74
C GLU A 53 5.19 6.47 -20.95
N ASN A 54 5.65 7.50 -20.25
CA ASN A 54 6.83 7.46 -19.38
C ASN A 54 6.77 8.52 -18.27
N PHE A 55 7.49 8.28 -17.17
CA PHE A 55 7.69 9.22 -16.08
C PHE A 55 8.92 8.81 -15.25
N THR A 56 9.38 9.68 -14.36
CA THR A 56 10.34 9.34 -13.30
C THR A 56 9.57 9.15 -12.01
N MET A 57 9.76 7.99 -11.37
CA MET A 57 9.20 7.66 -10.08
C MET A 57 10.27 7.85 -9.01
N ASP A 58 9.91 8.53 -7.92
CA ASP A 58 10.67 8.63 -6.68
C ASP A 58 9.75 8.15 -5.56
N TYR A 59 10.14 7.14 -4.80
CA TYR A 59 9.27 6.56 -3.77
C TYR A 59 10.05 6.16 -2.53
N GLY A 60 9.34 6.06 -1.41
CA GLY A 60 9.86 5.62 -0.14
C GLY A 60 8.83 4.87 0.69
N LEU A 61 9.32 3.97 1.53
CA LEU A 61 8.59 3.24 2.54
C LEU A 61 9.48 3.20 3.78
N ASP A 62 9.06 3.90 4.82
CA ASP A 62 9.65 3.82 6.14
C ASP A 62 8.68 3.07 7.05
N VAL A 63 9.18 2.09 7.79
CA VAL A 63 8.44 1.30 8.78
C VAL A 63 9.27 1.32 10.05
N ASN A 64 8.68 1.74 11.14
CA ASN A 64 9.28 1.72 12.47
C ASN A 64 8.28 1.09 13.43
N ILE A 65 8.61 -0.07 13.96
CA ILE A 65 7.79 -0.81 14.92
C ILE A 65 8.63 -0.99 16.18
N THR A 66 8.19 -0.40 17.29
CA THR A 66 8.89 -0.48 18.57
C THR A 66 8.07 -1.22 19.63
N GLY A 67 8.74 -1.74 20.66
CA GLY A 67 8.06 -2.35 21.82
C GLY A 67 7.63 -3.81 21.61
N ILE A 68 8.11 -4.47 20.57
CA ILE A 68 7.88 -5.91 20.36
C ILE A 68 8.91 -6.77 21.12
N PRO A 69 8.58 -8.02 21.51
CA PRO A 69 9.46 -8.84 22.36
C PRO A 69 10.85 -9.13 21.76
N ASP A 70 10.91 -9.23 20.44
CA ASP A 70 12.13 -9.58 19.70
C ASP A 70 13.03 -8.37 19.39
N GLY A 71 12.68 -7.18 19.87
CA GLY A 71 13.39 -5.92 19.63
C GLY A 71 12.78 -5.11 18.50
N ASP A 72 13.11 -3.82 18.46
CA ASP A 72 12.52 -2.89 17.50
C ASP A 72 12.87 -3.27 16.05
N VAL A 73 11.94 -3.01 15.14
CA VAL A 73 12.08 -3.21 13.70
C VAL A 73 12.06 -1.86 13.01
N ILE A 74 13.17 -1.49 12.41
CA ILE A 74 13.30 -0.28 11.60
C ILE A 74 13.64 -0.72 10.18
N PHE A 75 12.76 -0.39 9.25
CA PHE A 75 12.92 -0.68 7.84
C PHE A 75 12.72 0.61 7.04
N SER A 76 13.62 0.88 6.12
CA SER A 76 13.49 1.97 5.15
C SER A 76 13.86 1.44 3.79
N HIS A 77 12.99 1.69 2.82
CA HIS A 77 13.19 1.34 1.44
C HIS A 77 12.81 2.53 0.58
N SER A 78 13.70 2.96 -0.30
CA SER A 78 13.40 4.01 -1.26
C SER A 78 13.96 3.66 -2.62
N GLY A 79 13.39 4.23 -3.67
CA GLY A 79 13.91 4.05 -5.00
C GLY A 79 13.56 5.21 -5.90
N VAL A 80 14.46 5.48 -6.83
CA VAL A 80 14.26 6.51 -7.84
C VAL A 80 14.67 5.99 -9.20
N GLY A 81 13.86 6.29 -10.22
CA GLY A 81 14.23 6.01 -11.58
C GLY A 81 13.09 6.09 -12.58
N PRO A 82 13.42 5.94 -13.87
CA PRO A 82 12.45 6.05 -14.93
C PRO A 82 11.53 4.81 -15.02
N VAL A 83 10.28 5.07 -15.39
CA VAL A 83 9.22 4.11 -15.67
C VAL A 83 8.64 4.41 -17.04
N ALA A 84 8.41 3.38 -17.85
CA ALA A 84 7.70 3.45 -19.11
C ALA A 84 6.55 2.44 -19.12
N LEU A 85 5.42 2.86 -19.68
CA LEU A 85 4.22 2.07 -19.86
C LEU A 85 4.02 1.84 -21.36
N ASP A 86 3.99 0.57 -21.77
CA ASP A 86 3.64 0.17 -23.14
C ASP A 86 2.42 -0.77 -23.08
N PRO A 87 1.18 -0.24 -23.16
CA PRO A 87 -0.02 -1.07 -23.07
C PRO A 87 -0.17 -2.07 -24.22
N MET A 88 0.67 -1.99 -25.26
CA MET A 88 0.68 -2.93 -26.38
C MET A 88 1.76 -4.01 -26.27
N ALA A 89 2.70 -3.89 -25.32
CA ALA A 89 3.73 -4.90 -25.10
C ALA A 89 3.15 -6.14 -24.40
N ASP A 90 3.83 -7.28 -24.56
CA ASP A 90 3.50 -8.52 -23.85
C ASP A 90 3.60 -8.33 -22.32
N PHE A 91 4.47 -7.42 -21.87
CA PHE A 91 4.54 -6.95 -20.50
C PHE A 91 4.51 -5.42 -20.48
N PRO A 92 3.45 -4.79 -19.93
CA PRO A 92 3.16 -3.38 -20.19
C PRO A 92 4.00 -2.39 -19.38
N LEU A 93 4.98 -2.86 -18.61
CA LEU A 93 5.76 -2.06 -17.68
C LEU A 93 7.26 -2.27 -17.89
N SER A 94 7.98 -1.17 -18.07
CA SER A 94 9.44 -1.13 -18.03
C SER A 94 9.85 -0.16 -16.93
N LEU A 95 10.75 -0.56 -16.04
CA LEU A 95 11.23 0.28 -14.96
C LEU A 95 12.71 0.01 -14.72
N ASN A 96 13.44 1.05 -14.32
CA ASN A 96 14.82 0.93 -13.88
C ASN A 96 15.00 1.77 -12.63
N LEU A 97 15.03 1.12 -11.47
CA LEU A 97 15.01 1.79 -10.18
C LEU A 97 16.35 1.58 -9.46
N MET A 98 16.96 2.68 -9.05
CA MET A 98 18.06 2.67 -8.11
C MET A 98 17.47 2.72 -6.71
N THR A 99 17.54 1.62 -5.97
CA THR A 99 16.97 1.56 -4.62
C THR A 99 18.02 1.64 -3.53
N GLN A 100 17.58 2.08 -2.36
CA GLN A 100 18.31 2.03 -1.11
C GLN A 100 17.46 1.28 -0.10
N ASN A 101 18.08 0.31 0.56
CA ASN A 101 17.45 -0.49 1.59
C ASN A 101 18.24 -0.30 2.88
N SER A 102 17.52 -0.12 3.98
CA SER A 102 18.04 -0.14 5.33
C SER A 102 17.11 -1.00 6.17
N PHE A 103 17.67 -1.95 6.89
CA PHE A 103 16.92 -2.86 7.74
C PHE A 103 17.68 -3.08 9.04
N ASP A 104 17.05 -2.77 10.16
CA ASP A 104 17.56 -3.01 11.50
C ASP A 104 16.49 -3.78 12.27
N ILE A 105 16.80 -5.04 12.62
CA ILE A 105 16.03 -5.78 13.62
C ILE A 105 16.93 -5.97 14.82
N ALA A 106 16.47 -5.54 15.99
CA ALA A 106 17.14 -5.82 17.26
C ALA A 106 18.62 -5.36 17.31
N GLY A 107 18.98 -4.33 16.55
CA GLY A 107 20.33 -3.77 16.47
C GLY A 107 21.25 -4.40 15.42
N ASP A 108 20.77 -5.41 14.68
CA ASP A 108 21.48 -5.98 13.54
C ASP A 108 21.07 -5.22 12.26
N ALA A 109 21.74 -4.09 12.03
CA ALA A 109 21.53 -3.25 10.86
C ALA A 109 22.24 -3.80 9.61
N ASP A 110 21.53 -3.84 8.50
CA ASP A 110 22.00 -4.14 7.16
C ASP A 110 21.50 -3.05 6.21
N GLU A 111 22.42 -2.44 5.47
CA GLU A 111 22.13 -1.35 4.54
C GLU A 111 22.82 -1.62 3.21
N GLY A 112 22.15 -1.25 2.12
CA GLY A 112 22.76 -1.37 0.81
C GLY A 112 21.84 -0.96 -0.32
N PRO A 113 22.40 -0.42 -1.41
CA PRO A 113 21.65 -0.26 -2.63
C PRO A 113 21.35 -1.64 -3.23
N VAL A 114 20.13 -1.82 -3.73
CA VAL A 114 19.76 -2.99 -4.55
C VAL A 114 19.19 -2.46 -5.86
N PRO A 115 20.04 -2.23 -6.87
CA PRO A 115 19.56 -1.90 -8.19
C PRO A 115 18.61 -2.99 -8.68
N PHE A 116 17.42 -2.59 -9.13
CA PHE A 116 16.53 -3.50 -9.83
C PHE A 116 15.89 -2.84 -11.03
N ALA A 117 15.58 -3.64 -12.03
CA ALA A 117 14.92 -3.20 -13.24
C ALA A 117 13.93 -4.26 -13.70
N ILE A 118 12.84 -3.84 -14.31
CA ILE A 118 11.98 -4.72 -15.08
C ILE A 118 12.06 -4.27 -16.53
N TYR A 119 12.45 -5.17 -17.41
CA TYR A 119 12.55 -4.88 -18.84
C TYR A 119 12.11 -6.12 -19.61
N GLU A 120 11.20 -5.93 -20.57
CA GLU A 120 10.63 -7.02 -21.40
C GLU A 120 10.10 -8.19 -20.54
N GLY A 121 9.46 -7.89 -19.40
CA GLY A 121 8.90 -8.91 -18.50
C GLY A 121 9.94 -9.68 -17.69
N THR A 122 11.22 -9.28 -17.70
CA THR A 122 12.27 -9.86 -16.86
C THR A 122 12.62 -8.90 -15.73
N LEU A 123 12.54 -9.39 -14.48
CA LEU A 123 13.08 -8.71 -13.30
C LEU A 123 14.59 -8.97 -13.21
N TYR A 124 15.37 -7.90 -13.30
CA TYR A 124 16.82 -7.90 -13.07
C TYR A 124 17.10 -7.33 -11.69
N MET A 125 17.93 -8.01 -10.91
CA MET A 125 18.38 -7.53 -9.59
C MET A 125 19.89 -7.72 -9.48
N GLN A 126 20.58 -6.79 -8.81
CA GLN A 126 21.99 -6.96 -8.50
C GLN A 126 22.16 -7.52 -7.07
N ILE A 127 22.74 -8.71 -6.95
CA ILE A 127 23.05 -9.39 -5.70
C ILE A 127 24.56 -9.64 -5.65
N GLU A 128 25.23 -9.13 -4.62
CA GLU A 128 26.69 -9.30 -4.43
C GLU A 128 27.51 -8.94 -5.70
N ASP A 129 27.19 -7.80 -6.32
CA ASP A 129 27.75 -7.30 -7.58
C ASP A 129 27.41 -8.11 -8.85
N GLN A 130 26.66 -9.21 -8.74
CA GLN A 130 26.21 -10.02 -9.88
C GLN A 130 24.76 -9.72 -10.23
N TRP A 131 24.47 -9.56 -11.52
CA TRP A 131 23.09 -9.42 -11.99
C TRP A 131 22.45 -10.79 -12.13
N VAL A 132 21.33 -10.96 -11.45
CA VAL A 132 20.42 -12.09 -11.61
C VAL A 132 19.16 -11.62 -12.33
N GLY A 133 18.61 -12.48 -13.18
CA GLY A 133 17.40 -12.21 -13.95
C GLY A 133 16.33 -13.25 -13.66
N MET A 134 15.07 -12.85 -13.68
CA MET A 134 13.92 -13.71 -13.44
C MET A 134 12.81 -13.34 -14.42
N ASN A 135 12.33 -14.31 -15.21
CA ASN A 135 11.28 -14.06 -16.18
C ASN A 135 9.92 -14.02 -15.47
N LEU A 136 9.38 -12.81 -15.28
CA LEU A 136 8.09 -12.61 -14.61
C LEU A 136 6.94 -13.17 -15.43
N ILE A 137 7.04 -13.20 -16.76
CA ILE A 137 6.01 -13.79 -17.62
C ILE A 137 5.92 -15.29 -17.35
N GLU A 138 7.04 -15.98 -17.33
CA GLU A 138 7.08 -17.42 -17.00
C GLU A 138 6.60 -17.70 -15.59
N MET A 139 6.93 -16.84 -14.62
CA MET A 139 6.39 -16.97 -13.26
C MET A 139 4.87 -16.78 -13.21
N MET A 140 4.32 -15.80 -13.94
CA MET A 140 2.88 -15.59 -14.01
C MET A 140 2.14 -16.73 -14.74
N GLU A 141 2.84 -17.53 -15.53
CA GLU A 141 2.28 -18.75 -16.12
C GLU A 141 2.26 -19.94 -15.13
N ASP A 142 3.01 -19.87 -14.03
CA ASP A 142 2.95 -20.85 -12.96
C ASP A 142 1.64 -20.71 -12.18
N PRO A 143 0.77 -21.75 -12.14
CA PRO A 143 -0.52 -21.67 -11.45
C PRO A 143 -0.42 -21.36 -9.95
N GLU A 144 0.66 -21.76 -9.27
CA GLU A 144 0.83 -21.50 -7.84
C GLU A 144 1.22 -20.04 -7.59
N PHE A 145 2.09 -19.48 -8.44
CA PHE A 145 2.47 -18.06 -8.36
C PHE A 145 1.34 -17.14 -8.85
N ALA A 146 0.69 -17.51 -9.96
CA ALA A 146 -0.46 -16.80 -10.49
C ALA A 146 -1.58 -16.69 -9.45
N ALA A 147 -1.89 -17.79 -8.74
CA ALA A 147 -2.91 -17.78 -7.68
C ALA A 147 -2.57 -16.84 -6.52
N GLN A 148 -1.27 -16.58 -6.25
CA GLN A 148 -0.86 -15.60 -5.23
C GLN A 148 -0.97 -14.14 -5.71
N PHE A 149 -0.83 -13.90 -7.01
CA PHE A 149 -0.90 -12.56 -7.60
C PHE A 149 -2.30 -12.17 -8.09
N GLU A 150 -3.14 -13.15 -8.44
CA GLU A 150 -4.51 -12.93 -8.95
C GLU A 150 -5.34 -12.10 -7.95
N GLY A 151 -5.19 -12.36 -6.64
CA GLY A 151 -5.81 -11.58 -5.57
C GLY A 151 -5.22 -10.17 -5.35
N LEU A 152 -4.09 -9.81 -5.98
CA LEU A 152 -3.46 -8.48 -5.90
C LEU A 152 -3.68 -7.62 -7.15
N THR A 153 -3.81 -8.26 -8.32
CA THR A 153 -3.86 -7.57 -9.62
C THR A 153 -5.27 -7.40 -10.19
N ASP A 154 -6.23 -8.16 -9.68
CA ASP A 154 -7.64 -8.01 -10.04
C ASP A 154 -8.40 -7.43 -8.83
N PRO A 155 -8.69 -6.12 -8.83
CA PRO A 155 -9.47 -5.50 -7.76
C PRO A 155 -10.87 -6.11 -7.62
N GLU A 156 -11.45 -6.63 -8.70
CA GLU A 156 -12.73 -7.32 -8.67
C GLU A 156 -12.57 -8.71 -8.07
N ALA A 157 -11.51 -9.46 -8.36
CA ALA A 157 -11.24 -10.75 -7.71
C ALA A 157 -10.84 -10.58 -6.24
N MET A 158 -10.06 -9.55 -5.89
CA MET A 158 -9.74 -9.20 -4.50
C MET A 158 -11.01 -8.79 -3.76
N ALA A 159 -11.86 -7.97 -4.38
CA ALA A 159 -13.17 -7.63 -3.83
C ALA A 159 -14.10 -8.86 -3.77
N GLU A 160 -14.05 -9.78 -4.73
CA GLU A 160 -14.85 -11.00 -4.78
C GLU A 160 -14.40 -11.98 -3.70
N GLU A 161 -13.10 -12.14 -3.48
CA GLU A 161 -12.52 -13.00 -2.45
C GLU A 161 -12.71 -12.41 -1.04
N LEU A 162 -12.53 -11.09 -0.89
CA LEU A 162 -12.91 -10.37 0.32
C LEU A 162 -14.43 -10.45 0.53
N SER A 163 -15.26 -10.34 -0.50
CA SER A 163 -16.72 -10.42 -0.40
C SER A 163 -17.25 -11.85 -0.20
N GLY A 164 -16.49 -12.86 -0.63
CA GLY A 164 -16.80 -14.28 -0.44
C GLY A 164 -16.43 -14.77 0.96
N GLN A 165 -15.50 -14.07 1.63
CA GLN A 165 -15.14 -14.27 3.02
C GLN A 165 -15.86 -13.30 3.98
N MET A 166 -16.28 -12.14 3.50
CA MET A 166 -17.18 -11.26 4.23
C MET A 166 -18.60 -11.83 4.14
N PRO A 167 -19.35 -11.91 5.25
CA PRO A 167 -20.77 -12.17 5.17
C PRO A 167 -21.41 -11.14 4.23
N GLU A 168 -22.38 -11.55 3.40
CA GLU A 168 -23.16 -10.62 2.58
C GLU A 168 -23.60 -9.45 3.48
N ILE A 169 -23.05 -8.27 3.22
CA ILE A 169 -23.38 -7.05 3.95
C ILE A 169 -24.79 -6.67 3.50
N ASP A 170 -25.78 -6.96 4.32
CA ASP A 170 -27.13 -6.52 4.05
C ASP A 170 -27.21 -4.98 4.09
N ASP A 171 -28.28 -4.42 3.50
CA ASP A 171 -28.46 -2.97 3.44
C ASP A 171 -28.39 -2.30 4.84
N ALA A 172 -28.79 -3.04 5.89
CA ALA A 172 -28.75 -2.55 7.26
C ALA A 172 -27.32 -2.44 7.80
N THR A 173 -26.49 -3.45 7.53
CA THR A 173 -25.06 -3.47 7.87
C THR A 173 -24.31 -2.39 7.09
N ALA A 174 -24.66 -2.19 5.82
CA ALA A 174 -24.09 -1.13 4.99
C ALA A 174 -24.45 0.28 5.54
N GLU A 175 -25.70 0.49 5.94
CA GLU A 175 -26.15 1.74 6.57
C GLU A 175 -25.42 2.02 7.89
N GLN A 176 -25.19 0.98 8.70
CA GLN A 176 -24.42 1.09 9.95
C GLN A 176 -22.95 1.44 9.70
N LEU A 177 -22.30 0.78 8.74
CA LEU A 177 -20.92 1.10 8.35
C LEU A 177 -20.82 2.54 7.82
N ALA A 178 -21.76 2.99 6.99
CA ALA A 178 -21.83 4.37 6.54
C ALA A 178 -22.03 5.36 7.71
N GLY A 179 -22.79 4.97 8.73
CA GLY A 179 -22.93 5.71 9.97
C GLY A 179 -21.60 5.88 10.71
N LEU A 180 -20.78 4.82 10.80
CA LEU A 180 -19.45 4.89 11.40
C LEU A 180 -18.53 5.88 10.68
N LEU A 181 -18.56 5.90 9.35
CA LEU A 181 -17.77 6.86 8.55
C LEU A 181 -18.16 8.33 8.82
N SER A 182 -19.36 8.56 9.36
CA SER A 182 -19.90 9.89 9.65
C SER A 182 -19.65 10.36 11.10
N ILE A 183 -18.95 9.57 11.91
CA ILE A 183 -18.60 9.94 13.30
C ILE A 183 -17.72 11.19 13.31
N ASP A 184 -18.10 12.17 14.13
CA ASP A 184 -17.38 13.44 14.24
C ASP A 184 -15.93 13.19 14.67
N GLY A 185 -14.99 13.74 13.90
CA GLY A 185 -13.56 13.59 14.12
C GLY A 185 -12.95 12.28 13.64
N PHE A 186 -13.73 11.26 13.25
CA PHE A 186 -13.15 10.03 12.69
C PHE A 186 -12.55 10.30 11.32
N LEU A 187 -13.37 10.68 10.34
CA LEU A 187 -12.89 11.11 9.04
C LEU A 187 -12.79 12.62 8.99
N SER A 188 -11.65 13.14 8.53
CA SER A 188 -11.48 14.56 8.26
C SER A 188 -10.65 14.78 7.00
N GLN A 189 -10.86 15.93 6.38
CA GLN A 189 -10.25 16.29 5.12
C GLN A 189 -9.88 17.77 5.12
N VAL A 190 -8.67 18.06 4.64
CA VAL A 190 -8.14 19.42 4.58
C VAL A 190 -7.45 19.62 3.23
N ARG A 191 -7.84 20.68 2.51
CA ARG A 191 -7.07 21.16 1.36
C ARG A 191 -6.04 22.19 1.84
N ASN A 192 -4.77 21.91 1.60
CA ASN A 192 -3.65 22.79 1.88
C ASN A 192 -2.92 23.14 0.58
N GLY A 193 -3.40 24.18 -0.11
CA GLY A 193 -2.92 24.54 -1.44
C GLY A 193 -3.30 23.46 -2.46
N ASP A 194 -2.28 22.79 -3.00
CA ASP A 194 -2.42 21.74 -4.01
C ASP A 194 -2.43 20.33 -3.40
N THR A 195 -2.31 20.22 -2.08
CA THR A 195 -2.36 18.96 -1.36
C THR A 195 -3.72 18.76 -0.69
N PHE A 196 -4.29 17.58 -0.88
CA PHE A 196 -5.50 17.08 -0.24
C PHE A 196 -5.08 16.06 0.81
N GLU A 197 -5.34 16.38 2.07
CA GLU A 197 -5.06 15.54 3.22
C GLU A 197 -6.38 14.91 3.68
N PHE A 198 -6.40 13.59 3.77
CA PHE A 198 -7.50 12.79 4.31
C PHE A 198 -6.99 12.08 5.55
N THR A 199 -7.68 12.20 6.67
CA THR A 199 -7.28 11.61 7.94
C THR A 199 -8.41 10.74 8.48
N ALA A 200 -8.08 9.51 8.88
CA ALA A 200 -8.91 8.60 9.65
C ALA A 200 -8.31 8.46 11.05
N ASP A 201 -8.93 9.12 12.04
CA ASP A 201 -8.56 9.05 13.46
C ASP A 201 -9.33 7.91 14.15
N ILE A 202 -8.67 6.78 14.26
CA ILE A 202 -9.21 5.59 14.91
C ILE A 202 -9.45 5.83 16.40
N GLY A 203 -8.67 6.70 17.05
CA GLY A 203 -8.92 7.08 18.45
C GLY A 203 -10.27 7.79 18.61
N ALA A 204 -10.58 8.73 17.71
CA ALA A 204 -11.88 9.40 17.67
C ALA A 204 -13.02 8.38 17.45
N LEU A 205 -12.86 7.46 16.48
CA LEU A 205 -13.81 6.38 16.21
C LEU A 205 -14.07 5.52 17.46
N LEU A 206 -13.03 4.97 18.08
CA LEU A 206 -13.15 4.04 19.21
C LEU A 206 -13.71 4.71 20.47
N SER A 207 -13.50 6.02 20.61
CA SER A 207 -14.02 6.80 21.74
C SER A 207 -15.48 7.24 21.56
N ALA A 208 -16.02 7.14 20.34
CA ALA A 208 -17.37 7.59 20.02
C ALA A 208 -18.44 6.67 20.66
N PRO A 209 -19.47 7.23 21.31
CA PRO A 209 -20.63 6.45 21.78
C PRO A 209 -21.28 5.65 20.64
N GLU A 210 -21.38 6.25 19.46
CA GLU A 210 -21.96 5.69 18.25
C GLU A 210 -21.23 4.43 17.78
N PHE A 211 -19.90 4.34 18.01
CA PHE A 211 -19.13 3.14 17.69
C PHE A 211 -19.58 1.96 18.56
N ASN A 212 -19.78 2.16 19.87
CA ASN A 212 -20.25 1.10 20.76
C ASN A 212 -21.68 0.64 20.40
N GLU A 213 -22.53 1.57 19.97
CA GLU A 213 -23.87 1.26 19.48
C GLU A 213 -23.79 0.43 18.19
N ALA A 214 -23.01 0.87 17.20
CA ALA A 214 -22.82 0.17 15.93
C ALA A 214 -22.23 -1.25 16.13
N ILE A 215 -21.21 -1.42 16.96
CA ILE A 215 -20.66 -2.74 17.29
C ILE A 215 -21.70 -3.64 17.96
N THR A 216 -22.54 -3.08 18.85
CA THR A 216 -23.60 -3.85 19.51
C THR A 216 -24.66 -4.31 18.51
N GLU A 217 -24.99 -3.49 17.53
CA GLU A 217 -25.94 -3.83 16.47
C GLU A 217 -25.36 -4.83 15.47
N LEU A 218 -24.12 -4.64 15.03
CA LEU A 218 -23.37 -5.60 14.20
C LEU A 218 -23.26 -6.96 14.88
N ALA A 219 -23.03 -6.96 16.19
CA ALA A 219 -23.02 -8.19 16.98
C ALA A 219 -24.38 -8.89 17.08
N ALA A 220 -25.49 -8.18 16.87
CA ALA A 220 -26.82 -8.77 16.88
C ALA A 220 -27.15 -9.50 15.57
N VAL A 221 -26.48 -9.15 14.47
CA VAL A 221 -26.61 -9.79 13.16
C VAL A 221 -25.54 -10.86 12.91
N ASP A 222 -24.38 -10.75 13.57
CA ASP A 222 -23.33 -11.76 13.51
C ASP A 222 -23.62 -12.98 14.41
N GLU A 223 -24.12 -14.06 13.80
CA GLU A 223 -24.39 -15.34 14.50
C GLU A 223 -23.12 -15.98 15.11
N SER A 224 -21.93 -15.63 14.63
CA SER A 224 -20.67 -16.18 15.13
C SER A 224 -20.20 -15.54 16.43
N GLY A 225 -20.70 -14.33 16.74
CA GLY A 225 -20.26 -13.50 17.87
C GLY A 225 -18.83 -12.98 17.74
N MET A 226 -18.18 -13.16 16.59
CA MET A 226 -16.82 -12.71 16.33
C MET A 226 -16.74 -11.19 16.24
N ALA A 227 -17.68 -10.54 15.54
CA ALA A 227 -17.76 -9.09 15.43
C ALA A 227 -17.93 -8.42 16.79
N MET A 228 -18.71 -9.04 17.69
CA MET A 228 -18.85 -8.58 19.07
C MET A 228 -17.54 -8.69 19.85
N GLY A 229 -16.87 -9.84 19.73
CA GLY A 229 -15.59 -10.08 20.40
C GLY A 229 -14.51 -9.12 19.92
N MET A 230 -14.39 -8.95 18.61
CA MET A 230 -13.44 -8.01 18.00
C MET A 230 -13.78 -6.57 18.35
N GLY A 231 -15.04 -6.15 18.19
CA GLY A 231 -15.46 -4.78 18.46
C GLY A 231 -15.31 -4.37 19.93
N MET A 232 -15.45 -5.31 20.88
CA MET A 232 -15.13 -5.05 22.28
C MET A 232 -13.63 -5.07 22.58
N MET A 233 -12.85 -5.90 21.89
CA MET A 233 -11.39 -5.96 22.07
C MET A 233 -10.66 -4.80 21.37
N LEU A 234 -11.19 -4.28 20.27
CA LEU A 234 -10.52 -3.26 19.45
C LEU A 234 -10.15 -2.01 20.26
N PRO A 235 -11.03 -1.40 21.08
CA PRO A 235 -10.66 -0.28 21.94
C PRO A 235 -9.73 -0.63 23.11
N MET A 236 -9.61 -1.92 23.44
CA MET A 236 -8.68 -2.37 24.48
C MET A 236 -7.28 -2.56 23.88
N VAL A 237 -7.21 -3.19 22.71
CA VAL A 237 -5.97 -3.50 22.00
C VAL A 237 -5.36 -2.27 21.35
N LEU A 238 -6.16 -1.43 20.70
CA LEU A 238 -5.69 -0.22 20.03
C LEU A 238 -5.94 1.00 20.92
N GLU A 239 -4.86 1.61 21.41
CA GLU A 239 -4.94 2.78 22.28
C GLU A 239 -5.21 4.06 21.47
N ASN A 240 -4.56 4.16 20.31
CA ASN A 240 -4.79 5.20 19.32
C ASN A 240 -4.40 4.68 17.92
N GLY A 241 -4.86 5.38 16.90
CA GLY A 241 -4.46 5.13 15.53
C GLY A 241 -4.85 6.28 14.64
N VAL A 242 -3.97 6.69 13.75
CA VAL A 242 -4.21 7.69 12.72
C VAL A 242 -3.70 7.14 11.40
N ILE A 243 -4.57 7.13 10.40
CA ILE A 243 -4.19 6.87 9.01
C ILE A 243 -4.39 8.18 8.26
N GLN A 244 -3.34 8.70 7.65
CA GLN A 244 -3.38 9.91 6.86
C GLN A 244 -2.98 9.59 5.41
N VAL A 245 -3.75 10.09 4.46
CA VAL A 245 -3.49 9.99 3.03
C VAL A 245 -3.35 11.39 2.47
N ASN A 246 -2.20 11.71 1.90
CA ASN A 246 -1.91 12.98 1.26
C ASN A 246 -1.82 12.78 -0.26
N GLN A 247 -2.56 13.59 -1.00
CA GLN A 247 -2.59 13.57 -2.47
C GLN A 247 -2.24 14.96 -2.99
N ARG A 248 -1.18 15.10 -3.78
CA ARG A 248 -0.80 16.38 -4.39
C ARG A 248 -1.22 16.42 -5.84
N VAL A 249 -1.98 17.45 -6.20
CA VAL A 249 -2.37 17.76 -7.58
C VAL A 249 -1.37 18.73 -8.17
N ASN A 250 -0.69 18.32 -9.24
CA ASN A 250 0.14 19.21 -10.02
C ASN A 250 -0.68 19.85 -11.13
N GLU A 251 -1.11 21.09 -10.94
CA GLU A 251 -1.94 21.81 -11.92
C GLU A 251 -1.27 21.90 -13.31
N SER A 252 0.06 21.96 -13.37
CA SER A 252 0.78 22.07 -14.65
C SER A 252 0.75 20.76 -15.45
N LEU A 253 0.69 19.64 -14.75
CA LEU A 253 0.58 18.30 -15.34
C LEU A 253 -0.87 17.84 -15.47
N GLY A 254 -1.80 18.49 -14.77
CA GLY A 254 -3.19 18.03 -14.66
C GLY A 254 -3.29 16.64 -14.04
N ALA A 255 -2.40 16.34 -13.07
CA ALA A 255 -2.13 15.00 -12.58
C ALA A 255 -2.00 14.98 -11.06
N LEU A 256 -2.30 13.85 -10.43
CA LEU A 256 -1.70 13.51 -9.15
C LEU A 256 -0.21 13.21 -9.36
N ASP A 257 0.66 14.03 -8.77
CA ASP A 257 2.10 13.86 -8.87
C ASP A 257 2.74 13.38 -7.56
N ARG A 258 1.99 13.36 -6.45
CA ARG A 258 2.44 12.74 -5.21
C ARG A 258 1.28 12.08 -4.49
N PHE A 259 1.54 10.90 -3.97
CA PHE A 259 0.66 10.14 -3.10
C PHE A 259 1.47 9.70 -1.88
N GLU A 260 0.95 9.89 -0.68
CA GLU A 260 1.63 9.56 0.56
C GLU A 260 0.62 9.02 1.57
N VAL A 261 0.99 7.97 2.28
CA VAL A 261 0.20 7.30 3.30
C VAL A 261 1.04 7.22 4.56
N TYR A 262 0.54 7.82 5.62
CA TYR A 262 1.10 7.74 6.95
C TYR A 262 0.17 6.92 7.84
N VAL A 263 0.74 6.01 8.62
CA VAL A 263 0.03 5.24 9.64
C VAL A 263 0.81 5.40 10.93
N ASP A 264 0.15 5.88 11.98
CA ASP A 264 0.63 5.90 13.35
C ASP A 264 -0.38 5.12 14.18
N ALA A 265 0.07 4.10 14.89
CA ALA A 265 -0.80 3.31 15.75
C ALA A 265 -0.07 2.86 17.02
N THR A 266 -0.77 2.94 18.16
CA THR A 266 -0.29 2.39 19.42
C THR A 266 -1.18 1.24 19.86
N ILE A 267 -0.56 0.09 20.10
CA ILE A 267 -1.21 -1.13 20.55
C ILE A 267 -0.80 -1.41 21.99
N ASN A 268 -1.78 -1.75 22.83
CA ASN A 268 -1.55 -2.19 24.19
C ASN A 268 -0.90 -3.59 24.19
N GLY A 269 0.44 -3.61 24.27
CA GLY A 269 1.24 -4.83 24.25
C GLY A 269 0.85 -5.83 25.35
N ALA A 270 0.47 -5.34 26.54
CA ALA A 270 0.11 -6.17 27.68
C ALA A 270 -1.12 -7.07 27.46
N LEU A 271 -1.98 -6.71 26.49
CA LEU A 271 -3.13 -7.55 26.11
C LEU A 271 -2.76 -8.68 25.15
N LEU A 272 -1.70 -8.50 24.37
CA LEU A 272 -1.18 -9.53 23.47
C LEU A 272 -0.27 -10.50 24.22
N ASP A 273 0.60 -9.95 25.06
CA ASP A 273 1.47 -10.70 25.95
C ASP A 273 1.59 -9.96 27.29
N PRO A 274 1.14 -10.53 28.42
CA PRO A 274 1.27 -9.90 29.73
C PRO A 274 2.71 -9.55 30.16
N GLU A 275 3.73 -10.11 29.50
CA GLU A 275 5.13 -9.77 29.72
C GLU A 275 5.58 -8.50 28.98
N LEU A 276 4.80 -8.02 28.00
CA LEU A 276 5.02 -6.73 27.34
C LEU A 276 4.53 -5.58 28.24
N GLU A 277 5.46 -4.95 28.95
CA GLU A 277 5.18 -3.78 29.80
C GLU A 277 5.03 -2.48 28.99
N GLU A 278 5.58 -2.44 27.78
CA GLU A 278 5.55 -1.27 26.88
C GLU A 278 4.52 -1.48 25.76
N PRO A 279 3.87 -0.39 25.29
CA PRO A 279 2.99 -0.48 24.14
C PRO A 279 3.79 -0.71 22.86
N ILE A 280 3.19 -1.40 21.90
CA ILE A 280 3.74 -1.55 20.56
C ILE A 280 3.36 -0.30 19.77
N VAL A 281 4.34 0.42 19.27
CA VAL A 281 4.12 1.61 18.42
C VAL A 281 4.46 1.24 16.98
N ILE A 282 3.58 1.58 16.05
CA ILE A 282 3.70 1.31 14.62
C ILE A 282 3.66 2.65 13.90
N ASP A 283 4.77 3.01 13.28
CA ASP A 283 4.89 4.15 12.37
C ASP A 283 5.19 3.62 10.96
N ILE A 284 4.33 3.90 10.00
CA ILE A 284 4.54 3.58 8.59
C ILE A 284 4.38 4.86 7.78
N ASN A 285 5.34 5.17 6.92
CA ASN A 285 5.26 6.26 5.97
C ASN A 285 5.60 5.73 4.58
N PHE A 286 4.61 5.64 3.71
CA PHE A 286 4.77 5.34 2.30
C PHE A 286 4.57 6.62 1.50
N TRP A 287 5.39 6.87 0.49
CA TRP A 287 5.17 7.94 -0.46
C TRP A 287 5.68 7.57 -1.84
N VAL A 288 5.04 8.13 -2.85
CA VAL A 288 5.45 8.08 -4.24
C VAL A 288 5.25 9.45 -4.86
N GLU A 289 6.23 9.90 -5.61
CA GLU A 289 6.25 11.16 -6.34
C GLU A 289 6.61 10.88 -7.81
N LEU A 290 5.82 11.45 -8.71
CA LEU A 290 5.94 11.32 -10.14
C LEU A 290 6.44 12.63 -10.73
N SER A 291 7.41 12.53 -11.63
CA SER A 291 7.96 13.69 -12.33
C SER A 291 8.27 13.34 -13.78
N ALA A 292 8.60 14.34 -14.59
CA ALA A 292 9.02 14.16 -15.99
C ALA A 292 8.03 13.33 -16.83
N LEU A 293 6.71 13.51 -16.62
CA LEU A 293 5.68 12.81 -17.36
C LEU A 293 5.81 13.09 -18.87
N ASN A 294 6.01 12.03 -19.65
CA ASN A 294 6.16 12.05 -21.11
C ASN A 294 7.33 12.90 -21.62
N ASP A 295 8.34 13.18 -20.79
CA ASP A 295 9.46 14.05 -21.16
C ASP A 295 10.52 13.33 -22.00
N SER A 296 10.74 12.02 -21.81
CA SER A 296 11.75 11.26 -22.58
C SER A 296 11.53 9.74 -22.53
N PRO A 297 11.80 9.03 -23.64
CA PRO A 297 11.73 7.57 -23.64
C PRO A 297 12.72 6.99 -22.64
N VAL A 298 12.24 6.02 -21.86
CA VAL A 298 13.07 5.26 -20.93
C VAL A 298 13.88 4.24 -21.71
N THR A 299 15.20 4.30 -21.60
CA THR A 299 16.09 3.28 -22.13
C THR A 299 16.71 2.51 -20.98
N PHE A 300 16.53 1.20 -20.97
CA PHE A 300 17.24 0.29 -20.09
C PHE A 300 18.27 -0.49 -20.91
N ASP A 301 19.54 -0.42 -20.49
CA ASP A 301 20.58 -1.27 -21.05
C ASP A 301 20.66 -2.53 -20.20
N VAL A 302 20.21 -3.65 -20.77
CA VAL A 302 20.31 -4.96 -20.11
C VAL A 302 21.79 -5.26 -19.82
N PRO A 303 22.15 -5.64 -18.58
CA PRO A 303 23.52 -6.01 -18.25
C PRO A 303 24.03 -7.14 -19.17
N ALA A 304 25.29 -7.09 -19.58
CA ALA A 304 25.85 -8.05 -20.53
C ALA A 304 26.04 -9.47 -19.94
N GLU A 305 26.11 -9.57 -18.61
CA GLU A 305 26.31 -10.81 -17.86
C GLU A 305 25.18 -10.91 -16.81
N VAL A 306 24.09 -11.59 -17.18
CA VAL A 306 22.95 -11.88 -16.29
C VAL A 306 22.86 -13.39 -16.12
N GLU A 307 22.85 -13.85 -14.87
CA GLU A 307 22.48 -15.23 -14.55
C GLU A 307 20.95 -15.31 -14.45
N MET A 308 20.33 -16.01 -15.40
CA MET A 308 18.88 -16.24 -15.35
C MET A 308 18.59 -17.33 -14.31
N LEU A 309 17.78 -16.99 -13.31
CA LEU A 309 17.26 -17.94 -12.34
C LEU A 309 16.12 -18.71 -13.00
N ASP A 310 16.20 -20.04 -12.92
CA ASP A 310 15.07 -20.90 -13.25
C ASP A 310 14.00 -20.72 -12.17
N PRO A 311 12.71 -20.52 -12.52
CA PRO A 311 11.62 -20.47 -11.54
C PRO A 311 11.64 -21.65 -10.55
N GLU A 312 12.05 -22.84 -10.99
CA GLU A 312 12.14 -24.03 -10.12
C GLU A 312 13.32 -23.96 -9.12
N ASP A 313 14.41 -23.30 -9.50
CA ASP A 313 15.60 -23.08 -8.65
C ASP A 313 15.43 -21.88 -7.73
N ALA A 314 14.54 -20.96 -8.10
CA ALA A 314 14.02 -19.91 -7.25
C ALA A 314 13.03 -20.50 -6.24
N ASN A 315 13.50 -21.46 -5.43
CA ASN A 315 12.73 -22.05 -4.34
C ASN A 315 12.55 -21.00 -3.24
N PHE A 316 11.64 -20.07 -3.49
CA PHE A 316 11.09 -19.17 -2.50
C PHE A 316 10.19 -20.01 -1.60
N ASP A 317 10.78 -20.74 -0.66
CA ASP A 317 10.03 -21.22 0.51
C ASP A 317 9.52 -19.96 1.24
N PHE A 318 8.34 -19.48 0.87
CA PHE A 318 7.61 -18.39 1.50
C PHE A 318 7.13 -18.83 2.90
#